data_AF-A0A2M7WPW5-F1
#
_entry.id   AF-A0A2M7WPW5-F1
#
_cell.length_a   1.000
_cell.length_b   1.000
_cell.length_c   1.000
_cell.angle_alpha   90.00
_cell.angle_beta   90.00
_cell.angle_gamma   90.00
#
_symmetry.space_group_name_H-M   'P 1'
#
loop_
_entity.id
_entity.type
_entity.pdbx_description
1 polymer ?
#
loop_
_entity_poly.entity_id
_entity_poly.type
_entity_poly.pdbx_seq_one_letter_code
_entity_poly.pdbx_strand_id
1 'polypeptide(L)'
;MAKMKFDKLLKKLKTYLNADAEKLRKKDEGLSRVLKKLKKKERNLKVKIVAEAGSEERELLEQELNVVHSQRKKGIELLSSLRKESKGK
;
A
#
# COMPACT_ATOMS: atom_id res chain seq x y z
N MET A 1 1.77 -7.11 -17.82
CA MET A 1 0.68 -7.51 -16.89
C MET A 1 0.80 -6.96 -15.44
N ALA A 2 1.31 -5.74 -15.21
CA ALA A 2 1.55 -5.22 -13.84
C ALA A 2 0.51 -4.18 -13.32
N LYS A 3 -0.12 -3.41 -14.21
CA LYS A 3 -1.03 -2.29 -13.84
C LYS A 3 -2.31 -2.77 -13.13
N MET A 4 -3.01 -3.75 -13.70
CA MET A 4 -4.26 -4.30 -13.15
C MET A 4 -4.12 -4.91 -11.74
N LYS A 5 -2.92 -5.41 -11.39
CA LYS A 5 -2.64 -5.94 -10.03
C LYS A 5 -2.53 -4.82 -9.00
N PHE A 6 -2.02 -3.65 -9.39
CA PHE A 6 -1.88 -2.50 -8.51
C PHE A 6 -3.24 -1.84 -8.23
N ASP A 7 -4.04 -1.58 -9.26
CA ASP A 7 -5.37 -0.96 -9.10
C ASP A 7 -6.27 -1.80 -8.19
N LYS A 8 -6.19 -3.13 -8.31
CA LYS A 8 -6.89 -4.06 -7.41
C LYS A 8 -6.42 -3.94 -5.95
N LEU A 9 -5.12 -3.73 -5.72
CA LEU A 9 -4.59 -3.52 -4.37
C LEU A 9 -5.03 -2.18 -3.80
N LEU A 10 -5.00 -1.11 -4.59
CA LEU A 10 -5.50 0.20 -4.18
C LEU A 10 -7.00 0.17 -3.89
N LYS A 11 -7.79 -0.50 -4.73
CA LYS A 11 -9.23 -0.68 -4.49
C LYS A 11 -9.50 -1.42 -3.18
N LYS A 12 -8.75 -2.49 -2.89
CA LYS A 12 -8.84 -3.20 -1.61
C LYS A 12 -8.42 -2.31 -0.44
N LEU A 13 -7.32 -1.57 -0.56
CA LEU A 13 -6.88 -0.62 0.46
C LEU A 13 -7.96 0.42 0.73
N LYS A 14 -8.57 1.00 -0.30
CA LYS A 14 -9.66 1.96 -0.17
C LYS A 14 -10.87 1.38 0.55
N THR A 15 -11.22 0.10 0.31
CA THR A 15 -12.26 -0.60 1.09
C THR A 15 -11.92 -0.65 2.57
N TYR A 16 -10.65 -0.83 2.94
CA TYR A 16 -10.23 -0.79 4.34
C TYR A 16 -10.25 0.63 4.90
N LEU A 17 -9.76 1.62 4.16
CA LEU A 17 -9.76 3.02 4.61
C LEU A 17 -11.17 3.57 4.87
N ASN A 18 -12.19 3.04 4.19
CA ASN A 18 -13.58 3.48 4.31
C ASN A 18 -14.45 2.56 5.20
N ALA A 19 -13.87 1.52 5.82
CA ALA A 19 -14.64 0.56 6.61
C ALA A 19 -14.78 1.02 8.07
N ASP A 20 -15.89 0.62 8.72
CA ASP A 20 -16.10 0.86 10.16
C ASP A 20 -15.04 0.13 11.00
N ALA A 21 -14.65 0.71 12.14
CA ALA A 21 -13.60 0.19 13.02
C ALA A 21 -13.86 -1.26 13.49
N GLU A 22 -15.11 -1.59 13.85
CA GLU A 22 -15.56 -2.95 14.21
C GLU A 22 -15.35 -3.97 13.07
N LYS A 23 -15.68 -3.60 11.83
CA LYS A 23 -15.48 -4.45 10.64
C LYS A 23 -14.01 -4.57 10.27
N LEU A 24 -13.21 -3.54 10.54
CA LEU A 24 -11.77 -3.52 10.30
C LEU A 24 -10.99 -4.41 11.26
N ARG A 25 -11.37 -4.47 12.54
CA ARG A 25 -10.74 -5.35 13.54
C ARG A 25 -10.75 -6.81 13.09
N LYS A 26 -11.88 -7.30 12.60
CA LYS A 26 -12.02 -8.67 12.04
C LYS A 26 -11.22 -8.89 10.75
N LYS A 27 -10.65 -7.84 10.17
CA LYS A 27 -9.95 -7.86 8.88
C LYS A 27 -8.51 -7.32 8.92
N ASP A 28 -7.90 -7.15 10.11
CA ASP A 28 -6.49 -6.73 10.29
C ASP A 28 -5.56 -7.55 9.38
N GLU A 29 -5.68 -8.89 9.40
CA GLU A 29 -4.85 -9.75 8.55
C GLU A 29 -4.96 -9.43 7.06
N GLY A 30 -6.16 -9.11 6.59
CA GLY A 30 -6.42 -8.75 5.19
C GLY A 30 -5.72 -7.44 4.82
N LEU A 31 -5.84 -6.42 5.67
CA LEU A 31 -5.15 -5.14 5.50
C LEU A 31 -3.62 -5.34 5.53
N SER A 32 -3.09 -6.08 6.51
CA SER A 32 -1.67 -6.43 6.62
C SER A 32 -1.15 -7.14 5.35
N ARG A 33 -1.90 -8.09 4.79
CA ARG A 33 -1.55 -8.76 3.52
C ARG A 33 -1.51 -7.79 2.34
N VAL A 34 -2.44 -6.82 2.25
CA VAL A 34 -2.42 -5.77 1.21
C VAL A 34 -1.18 -4.89 1.37
N LEU A 35 -0.86 -4.45 2.59
CA LEU A 35 0.31 -3.62 2.86
C LEU A 35 1.64 -4.34 2.56
N LYS A 36 1.74 -5.64 2.85
CA LYS A 36 2.90 -6.46 2.46
C LYS A 36 3.10 -6.48 0.93
N LYS A 37 2.01 -6.56 0.15
CA LYS A 37 2.08 -6.52 -1.31
C LYS A 37 2.49 -5.15 -1.83
N LEU A 38 1.98 -4.07 -1.23
CA LEU A 38 2.43 -2.70 -1.56
C LEU A 38 3.91 -2.49 -1.24
N LYS A 39 4.40 -3.01 -0.11
CA LYS A 39 5.84 -2.98 0.25
C LYS A 39 6.70 -3.70 -0.80
N LYS A 40 6.24 -4.85 -1.31
CA LYS A 40 6.94 -5.55 -2.39
C LYS A 40 6.98 -4.71 -3.68
N LYS A 41 5.88 -4.03 -4.01
CA LYS A 41 5.83 -3.15 -5.19
C LYS A 41 6.78 -1.95 -5.03
N GLU A 42 6.83 -1.29 -3.88
CA GLU A 42 7.81 -0.22 -3.61
C GLU A 42 9.24 -0.68 -3.83
N ARG A 43 9.62 -1.85 -3.29
CA ARG A 43 10.96 -2.40 -3.46
C ARG A 43 11.28 -2.65 -4.93
N ASN A 44 10.34 -3.23 -5.67
CA ASN A 44 10.52 -3.48 -7.09
C ASN A 44 10.66 -2.19 -7.90
N LEU A 45 9.88 -1.15 -7.56
CA LEU A 45 9.99 0.17 -8.23
C LEU A 45 11.35 0.81 -7.95
N LYS A 46 11.84 0.78 -6.71
CA LYS A 46 13.19 1.27 -6.36
C LYS A 46 14.27 0.56 -7.16
N VAL A 47 14.20 -0.77 -7.29
CA VAL A 47 15.16 -1.54 -8.10
C VAL A 47 15.11 -1.11 -9.57
N LYS A 48 13.91 -0.91 -10.14
CA LYS A 48 13.74 -0.45 -11.52
C LYS A 48 14.30 0.95 -11.75
N ILE A 49 14.01 1.89 -10.86
CA ILE A 49 14.51 3.28 -10.93
C ILE A 49 16.04 3.30 -10.97
N VAL A 50 16.70 2.48 -10.15
CA VAL A 50 18.18 2.40 -10.12
C VAL A 50 18.75 1.82 -11.42
N ALA A 51 18.02 0.90 -12.07
CA ALA A 51 18.43 0.27 -13.31
C ALA A 51 18.04 1.07 -14.57
N GLU A 52 17.22 2.11 -14.44
CA GLU A 52 16.69 2.88 -15.57
C GLU A 52 17.63 4.02 -15.94
N ALA A 53 18.02 4.08 -17.22
CA ALA A 53 18.92 5.08 -17.75
C ALA A 53 18.16 6.25 -18.40
N GLY A 54 16.94 6.02 -18.89
CA GLY A 54 16.11 7.05 -19.51
C GLY A 54 15.48 7.97 -18.46
N SER A 55 15.65 9.28 -18.62
CA SER A 55 15.13 10.27 -17.67
C SER A 55 13.59 10.25 -17.57
N GLU A 56 12.90 10.10 -18.70
CA GLU A 56 11.43 10.09 -18.74
C GLU A 56 10.83 8.84 -18.08
N GLU A 57 11.30 7.64 -18.45
CA GLU A 57 10.83 6.39 -17.83
C GLU A 57 11.18 6.35 -16.34
N ARG A 58 12.35 6.86 -15.96
CA ARG A 58 12.72 7.00 -14.55
C ARG A 58 11.76 7.90 -13.78
N GLU A 59 11.39 9.05 -14.35
CA GLU A 59 10.43 9.96 -13.74
C GLU A 59 9.06 9.28 -13.54
N LEU A 60 8.56 8.54 -14.53
CA LEU A 60 7.32 7.79 -14.43
C LEU A 60 7.37 6.73 -13.31
N LEU A 61 8.48 6.02 -13.18
CA LEU A 61 8.68 5.05 -12.11
C LEU A 61 8.75 5.71 -10.73
N GLU A 62 9.39 6.88 -10.61
CA GLU A 62 9.45 7.68 -9.39
C GLU A 62 8.07 8.22 -8.98
N GLN A 63 7.29 8.72 -9.94
CA GLN A 63 5.89 9.11 -9.72
C GLN A 63 5.05 7.93 -9.22
N GLU A 64 5.16 6.76 -9.85
CA GLU A 64 4.46 5.56 -9.39
C GLU A 64 4.90 5.18 -7.97
N LEU A 65 6.21 5.20 -7.68
CA LEU A 65 6.75 4.91 -6.36
C LEU A 65 6.16 5.86 -5.29
N ASN A 66 6.08 7.15 -5.58
CA ASN A 66 5.50 8.15 -4.68
C ASN A 66 4.03 7.84 -4.34
N VAL A 67 3.24 7.46 -5.35
CA VAL A 67 1.84 7.05 -5.14
C VAL A 67 1.77 5.79 -4.28
N VAL A 68 2.54 4.73 -4.60
CA VAL A 68 2.55 3.50 -3.80
C VAL A 68 2.94 3.80 -2.36
N HIS A 69 3.96 4.62 -2.16
CA HIS A 69 4.51 4.94 -0.86
C HIS A 69 3.52 5.70 0.02
N SER A 70 2.91 6.75 -0.52
CA SER A 70 1.89 7.54 0.17
C SER A 70 0.71 6.67 0.61
N GLN A 71 0.22 5.81 -0.29
CA GLN A 71 -0.90 4.92 0.01
C GLN A 71 -0.53 3.85 1.07
N ARG A 72 0.67 3.26 0.98
CA ARG A 72 1.12 2.29 1.98
C ARG A 72 1.26 2.93 3.36
N LYS A 73 1.79 4.15 3.44
CA LYS A 73 1.94 4.89 4.70
C LYS A 73 0.58 5.09 5.38
N LYS A 74 -0.42 5.62 4.65
CA LYS A 74 -1.80 5.79 5.16
C LYS A 74 -2.38 4.48 5.68
N GLY A 75 -2.17 3.37 4.96
CA GLY A 75 -2.67 2.07 5.41
C GLY A 75 -1.94 1.51 6.65
N ILE A 76 -0.66 1.82 6.84
CA ILE A 76 0.08 1.45 8.06
C ILE A 76 -0.43 2.22 9.27
N GLU A 77 -0.71 3.52 9.10
CA GLU A 77 -1.28 4.36 10.16
C GLU A 77 -2.63 3.80 10.60
N LEU A 78 -3.53 3.47 9.66
CA LEU A 78 -4.79 2.81 9.96
C LEU A 78 -4.59 1.49 10.72
N LEU A 79 -3.71 0.62 10.23
CA LEU A 79 -3.44 -0.67 10.87
C LEU A 79 -2.92 -0.51 12.30
N SER A 80 -2.08 0.49 12.54
CA SER A 80 -1.55 0.83 13.85
C SER A 80 -2.65 1.27 14.80
N SER A 81 -3.53 2.18 14.37
CA SER A 81 -4.67 2.64 15.17
C SER A 81 -5.60 1.50 15.56
N LEU A 82 -5.98 0.63 14.62
CA LEU A 82 -6.84 -0.53 14.89
C LEU A 82 -6.26 -1.48 15.95
N ARG A 83 -4.94 -1.73 15.89
CA ARG A 83 -4.26 -2.60 16.85
C ARG A 83 -4.13 -1.97 18.23
N LYS A 84 -3.97 -0.64 18.30
CA LYS A 84 -3.95 0.08 19.58
C LYS A 84 -5.32 0.04 20.26
N GLU A 85 -6.40 0.31 19.52
CA GLU A 85 -7.75 0.26 20.06
C GLU A 85 -8.18 -1.17 20.49
N SER A 86 -7.60 -2.21 19.88
CA SER A 86 -7.83 -3.60 20.29
C SER A 86 -7.09 -4.00 21.57
N LYS A 87 -6.06 -3.26 21.98
CA LYS A 87 -5.27 -3.55 23.20
C LYS A 87 -5.71 -2.71 24.40
N GLY A 88 -6.48 -1.65 24.20
CA GLY A 88 -7.03 -0.80 25.25
C GLY A 88 -8.47 -1.13 25.67
N LYS A 89 -9.00 -2.27 25.22
CA LYS A 89 -10.25 -2.88 25.70
C LYS A 89 -9.91 -4.18 26.41
#